data_AF-A0A1G8WWG1-F1
#
_entry.id   AF-A0A1G8WWG1-F1
#
_cell.length_a   1.000
_cell.length_b   1.000
_cell.length_c   1.000
_cell.angle_alpha   90.00
_cell.angle_beta   90.00
_cell.angle_gamma   90.00
#
_symmetry.space_group_name_H-M   'P 1'
#
loop_
_entity.id
_entity.type
_entity.pdbx_description
1 polymer ?
#
loop_
_entity_poly.entity_id
_entity_poly.type
_entity_poly.pdbx_seq_one_letter_code
_entity_poly.pdbx_strand_id
1 'polypeptide(L)'
;MLTFYQNVVYNFFISLGVLLGGCLLGGVAATLNGQPPLKTMVELCERIKIWAIVVALGGTFPSFKVLETGIFNGEIRSLVKQLIYVLSALLGAHIAYKLIYYLEGSGKL
;
A
#
# COMPACT_ATOMS: atom_id res chain seq x y z
N MET A 1 -23.24 -0.02 -6.11
CA MET A 1 -22.40 1.21 -6.15
C MET A 1 -21.75 1.48 -4.80
N LEU A 2 -22.50 1.47 -3.69
CA LEU A 2 -21.96 1.74 -2.34
C LEU A 2 -20.80 0.80 -1.94
N THR A 3 -20.93 -0.50 -2.20
CA THR A 3 -19.90 -1.51 -1.89
C THR A 3 -18.57 -1.26 -2.62
N PHE A 4 -18.62 -0.72 -3.83
CA PHE A 4 -17.41 -0.37 -4.59
C PHE A 4 -16.66 0.77 -3.90
N TYR A 5 -17.36 1.84 -3.51
CA TYR A 5 -16.76 2.97 -2.81
C TYR A 5 -16.19 2.56 -1.44
N GLN A 6 -16.91 1.72 -0.70
CA GLN A 6 -16.42 1.15 0.56
C GLN A 6 -15.11 0.39 0.36
N ASN A 7 -15.03 -0.48 -0.65
CA ASN A 7 -13.81 -1.24 -0.95
C ASN A 7 -12.64 -0.33 -1.36
N VAL A 8 -12.88 0.72 -2.14
CA VAL A 8 -11.86 1.72 -2.47
C VAL A 8 -11.27 2.32 -1.19
N VAL A 9 -12.14 2.76 -0.27
CA VAL A 9 -11.73 3.34 1.01
C VAL A 9 -11.00 2.33 1.88
N TYR A 10 -11.50 1.10 1.99
CA TYR A 10 -10.80 0.03 2.72
C TYR A 10 -9.40 -0.21 2.17
N ASN A 11 -9.26 -0.37 0.85
CA ASN A 11 -7.96 -0.62 0.23
C ASN A 11 -6.97 0.52 0.47
N PHE A 12 -7.44 1.76 0.45
CA PHE A 12 -6.62 2.92 0.79
C PHE A 12 -6.09 2.86 2.23
N PHE A 13 -7.00 2.71 3.21
CA PHE A 13 -6.64 2.73 4.63
C PHE A 13 -5.86 1.50 5.07
N ILE A 14 -6.15 0.33 4.51
CA ILE A 14 -5.39 -0.89 4.80
C ILE A 14 -3.95 -0.73 4.29
N SER A 15 -3.77 -0.28 3.05
CA SER A 15 -2.42 -0.10 2.50
C SER A 15 -1.61 0.96 3.25
N LEU A 16 -2.25 2.07 3.60
CA LEU A 16 -1.67 3.14 4.42
C LEU A 16 -1.26 2.60 5.81
N GLY A 17 -2.14 1.87 6.48
CA GLY A 17 -1.89 1.32 7.80
C GLY A 17 -0.79 0.27 7.82
N VAL A 18 -0.78 -0.65 6.84
CA VAL A 18 0.26 -1.68 6.71
C VAL A 18 1.63 -1.04 6.50
N LEU A 19 1.72 -0.03 5.62
CA LEU A 19 2.99 0.64 5.35
C LEU A 19 3.47 1.44 6.57
N LEU A 20 2.60 2.28 7.16
CA LEU A 20 2.95 3.06 8.34
C LEU A 20 3.34 2.16 9.52
N GLY A 21 2.52 1.17 9.84
CA GLY A 21 2.78 0.26 10.97
C GLY A 21 4.08 -0.52 10.80
N GLY A 22 4.32 -1.07 9.60
CA GLY A 22 5.53 -1.83 9.31
C GLY A 22 6.81 -0.99 9.43
N CYS A 23 6.79 0.23 8.90
CA CYS A 23 7.94 1.13 9.01
C CYS A 23 8.11 1.67 10.44
N LEU A 24 7.03 2.09 11.12
CA LEU A 24 7.11 2.61 12.50
C LEU A 24 7.68 1.57 13.47
N LEU A 25 7.12 0.35 13.47
CA LEU A 25 7.61 -0.72 14.33
C LEU A 25 9.00 -1.22 13.89
N GLY A 26 9.30 -1.20 12.60
CA GLY A 26 10.64 -1.51 12.10
C GLY A 26 11.69 -0.47 12.52
N GLY A 27 11.31 0.81 12.63
CA GLY A 27 12.14 1.86 13.21
C GLY A 27 12.42 1.63 14.70
N VAL A 28 11.41 1.22 15.47
CA VAL A 28 11.61 0.82 16.88
C VAL A 28 12.56 -0.38 16.96
N ALA A 29 12.38 -1.40 16.12
CA ALA A 29 13.30 -2.54 16.07
C ALA A 29 14.74 -2.12 15.70
N ALA A 30 14.90 -1.13 14.82
CA ALA A 30 16.22 -0.58 14.48
C ALA A 30 16.89 0.09 15.68
N THR A 31 16.15 0.84 16.51
CA THR A 31 16.70 1.43 17.74
C THR A 31 17.24 0.37 18.70
N LEU A 32 16.52 -0.75 18.85
CA LEU A 32 16.93 -1.85 19.74
C LEU A 32 18.18 -2.59 19.21
N ASN A 33 18.40 -2.56 17.90
CA ASN A 33 19.56 -3.20 17.25
C ASN A 33 20.74 -2.23 17.03
N GLY A 34 20.68 -0.98 17.54
CA GLY A 34 21.74 0.01 17.37
C GLY A 34 21.89 0.56 15.95
N GLN A 35 20.86 0.42 15.11
CA GLN A 35 20.82 0.97 13.75
C GLN A 35 20.14 2.35 13.73
N PRO A 36 20.47 3.22 12.75
CA PRO A 36 19.83 4.53 12.62
C PRO A 36 18.34 4.38 12.29
N PRO A 37 17.42 4.73 13.21
CA PRO A 37 16.01 4.36 13.09
C PRO A 37 15.32 4.99 11.89
N LEU A 38 15.55 6.28 11.65
CA LEU A 38 14.88 7.02 10.57
C LEU A 38 15.27 6.50 9.18
N LYS A 39 16.57 6.22 8.97
CA LYS A 39 17.06 5.64 7.72
C LYS A 39 16.44 4.27 7.48
N THR A 40 16.42 3.42 8.51
CA THR A 40 15.81 2.09 8.41
C THR A 40 14.31 2.17 8.11
N MET A 41 13.59 3.14 8.68
CA MET A 41 12.17 3.36 8.39
C MET A 41 11.93 3.65 6.90
N VAL A 42 12.72 4.52 6.28
CA VAL A 42 12.58 4.87 4.86
C VAL A 42 12.94 3.68 3.97
N GLU A 43 14.05 2.99 4.24
CA GLU A 43 14.45 1.78 3.51
C GLU A 43 13.39 0.67 3.61
N LEU A 44 12.81 0.45 4.79
CA LEU A 44 11.67 -0.46 4.99
C LEU A 44 10.51 -0.03 4.11
N CYS A 45 10.15 1.24 4.15
CA CYS A 45 9.02 1.79 3.43
C CYS A 45 9.12 1.63 1.91
N GLU A 46 10.32 1.60 1.33
CA GLU A 46 10.50 1.22 -0.09
C GLU A 46 10.25 -0.26 -0.32
N ARG A 47 10.80 -1.12 0.56
CA ARG A 47 10.71 -2.58 0.43
C ARG A 47 9.29 -3.10 0.65
N ILE A 48 8.55 -2.55 1.60
CA ILE A 48 7.22 -3.03 1.98
C ILE A 48 6.06 -2.33 1.24
N LYS A 49 6.33 -1.31 0.41
CA LYS A 49 5.30 -0.58 -0.37
C LYS A 49 4.44 -1.50 -1.23
N ILE A 50 5.06 -2.40 -1.99
CA ILE A 50 4.34 -3.34 -2.87
C ILE A 50 3.53 -4.34 -2.03
N TRP A 51 4.12 -4.84 -0.95
CA TRP A 51 3.46 -5.77 -0.04
C TRP A 51 2.23 -5.16 0.64
N ALA A 52 2.28 -3.90 1.04
CA ALA A 52 1.15 -3.18 1.59
C ALA A 52 -0.03 -3.07 0.61
N ILE A 53 0.25 -2.94 -0.69
CA ILE A 53 -0.78 -2.92 -1.74
C ILE A 53 -1.38 -4.32 -1.91
N VAL A 54 -0.54 -5.36 -1.94
CA VAL A 54 -1.00 -6.76 -2.05
C VAL A 54 -1.89 -7.14 -0.88
N VAL A 55 -1.52 -6.76 0.35
CA VAL A 55 -2.32 -7.00 1.56
C VAL A 55 -3.68 -6.28 1.47
N ALA A 56 -3.69 -5.02 1.03
CA ALA A 56 -4.92 -4.26 0.86
C ALA A 56 -5.89 -4.93 -0.14
N LEU A 57 -5.36 -5.58 -1.18
CA LEU A 57 -6.15 -6.27 -2.19
C LEU A 57 -6.59 -7.69 -1.78
N GLY A 58 -6.31 -8.12 -0.54
CA GLY A 58 -6.69 -9.44 -0.01
C GLY A 58 -5.59 -10.50 -0.10
N GLY A 59 -4.33 -10.10 -0.26
CA GLY A 59 -3.16 -10.96 -0.04
C GLY A 59 -2.82 -11.96 -1.14
N THR A 60 -3.56 -12.06 -2.24
CA THR A 60 -3.26 -13.06 -3.29
C THR A 60 -3.82 -12.71 -4.68
N PHE A 61 -3.35 -13.44 -5.69
CA PHE A 61 -3.69 -13.46 -7.11
C PHE A 61 -5.18 -13.59 -7.56
N PRO A 62 -6.23 -13.86 -6.74
CA PRO A 62 -7.61 -13.91 -7.25
C PRO A 62 -8.08 -12.60 -7.91
N SER A 63 -7.55 -11.46 -7.46
CA SER A 63 -7.78 -10.18 -8.11
C SER A 63 -7.21 -10.13 -9.54
N PHE A 64 -6.08 -10.80 -9.78
CA PHE A 64 -5.56 -10.98 -11.15
C PHE A 64 -6.36 -12.02 -11.94
N LYS A 65 -6.94 -13.03 -11.28
CA LYS A 65 -7.80 -14.04 -11.94
C LYS A 65 -9.11 -13.45 -12.47
N VAL A 66 -9.69 -12.47 -11.77
CA VAL A 66 -10.81 -11.66 -12.29
C VAL A 66 -10.36 -10.76 -13.44
N LEU A 67 -9.10 -10.31 -13.43
CA LEU A 67 -8.49 -9.61 -14.56
C LEU A 67 -8.41 -10.51 -15.80
N GLU A 68 -7.92 -11.75 -15.63
CA GLU A 68 -7.78 -12.75 -16.68
C GLU A 68 -9.14 -13.18 -17.25
N THR A 69 -10.11 -13.46 -16.38
CA THR A 69 -11.46 -13.89 -16.79
C THR A 69 -12.28 -12.73 -17.39
N GLY A 70 -12.06 -11.48 -16.94
CA GLY A 70 -12.71 -10.28 -17.47
C GLY A 70 -12.16 -9.83 -18.83
N ILE A 71 -10.85 -10.02 -19.09
CA ILE A 71 -10.24 -9.83 -20.42
C ILE A 71 -10.77 -10.88 -21.39
N PHE A 72 -10.88 -12.15 -20.97
CA PHE A 72 -11.37 -13.24 -21.82
C PHE A 72 -12.88 -13.17 -22.13
N ASN A 73 -13.71 -12.66 -21.23
CA ASN A 73 -15.16 -12.52 -21.43
C ASN A 73 -15.62 -11.16 -21.97
N GLY A 74 -14.71 -10.19 -22.21
CA GLY A 74 -15.07 -8.84 -22.69
C GLY A 74 -15.67 -7.91 -21.62
N GLU A 75 -15.56 -8.24 -20.34
CA GLU A 75 -16.04 -7.39 -19.23
C GLU A 75 -15.01 -6.30 -18.86
N ILE A 76 -14.76 -5.36 -19.76
CA ILE A 76 -13.87 -4.19 -19.55
C ILE A 76 -14.23 -3.43 -18.25
N ARG A 77 -15.51 -3.43 -17.87
CA ARG A 77 -16.01 -2.76 -16.66
C ARG A 77 -15.46 -3.36 -15.36
N SER A 78 -15.12 -4.66 -15.33
CA SER A 78 -14.53 -5.31 -14.16
C SER A 78 -13.06 -4.93 -14.00
N LEU A 79 -12.33 -4.86 -15.13
CA LEU A 79 -10.92 -4.45 -15.17
C LEU A 79 -10.71 -3.02 -14.66
N VAL A 80 -11.56 -2.10 -15.10
CA VAL A 80 -11.50 -0.70 -14.66
C VAL A 80 -11.70 -0.57 -13.16
N LYS A 81 -12.63 -1.34 -12.58
CA LYS A 81 -12.83 -1.37 -11.12
C LYS A 81 -11.60 -1.87 -10.38
N GLN A 82 -10.96 -2.91 -10.91
CA GLN A 82 -9.74 -3.48 -10.35
C GLN A 82 -8.60 -2.46 -10.36
N LEU A 83 -8.42 -1.74 -11.46
CA LEU A 83 -7.45 -0.66 -11.57
C LEU A 83 -7.71 0.44 -10.52
N ILE A 84 -8.97 0.84 -10.32
CA ILE A 84 -9.31 1.85 -9.31
C ILE A 84 -8.96 1.36 -7.90
N TYR A 85 -9.17 0.08 -7.58
CA TYR A 85 -8.77 -0.48 -6.29
C TYR A 85 -7.25 -0.47 -6.08
N VAL A 86 -6.48 -0.83 -7.11
CA VAL A 86 -5.01 -0.79 -7.08
C VAL A 86 -4.52 0.64 -6.92
N LEU A 87 -5.09 1.60 -7.66
CA LEU A 87 -4.76 3.03 -7.56
C LEU A 87 -5.07 3.56 -6.16
N SER A 88 -6.19 3.16 -5.57
CA SER A 88 -6.55 3.54 -4.20
C SER A 88 -5.52 3.06 -3.18
N ALA A 89 -5.12 1.79 -3.25
CA ALA A 89 -4.09 1.22 -2.38
C ALA A 89 -2.72 1.89 -2.61
N LEU A 90 -2.34 2.14 -3.87
CA LEU A 90 -1.12 2.87 -4.23
C LEU A 90 -1.08 4.26 -3.62
N LEU A 91 -2.20 5.01 -3.66
CA LEU A 91 -2.30 6.33 -3.05
C LEU A 91 -2.13 6.26 -1.53
N GLY A 92 -2.77 5.29 -0.87
CA GLY A 92 -2.62 5.07 0.57
C GLY A 92 -1.17 4.78 0.97
N ALA A 93 -0.52 3.86 0.27
CA ALA A 93 0.90 3.55 0.46
C ALA A 93 1.82 4.74 0.13
N HIS A 94 1.51 5.52 -0.89
CA HIS A 94 2.33 6.69 -1.26
C HIS A 94 2.25 7.80 -0.20
N ILE A 95 1.06 8.03 0.38
CA ILE A 95 0.87 8.98 1.48
C ILE A 95 1.61 8.52 2.72
N ALA A 96 1.51 7.24 3.08
CA ALA A 96 2.26 6.66 4.19
C ALA A 96 3.78 6.83 4.02
N TYR A 97 4.29 6.56 2.82
CA TYR A 97 5.70 6.76 2.49
C TYR A 97 6.12 8.22 2.68
N LYS A 98 5.35 9.17 2.13
CA LYS A 98 5.63 10.61 2.28
C LYS A 98 5.61 11.06 3.73
N LEU A 99 4.68 10.55 4.54
CA LEU A 99 4.60 10.87 5.96
C LEU A 99 5.91 10.48 6.68
N ILE A 100 6.42 9.29 6.39
CA ILE A 100 7.67 8.78 7.00
C ILE A 100 8.89 9.51 6.45
N TYR A 101 8.90 9.82 5.17
CA TYR A 101 9.95 10.62 4.55
C TYR A 101 10.06 12.03 5.16
N TYR A 102 8.91 12.64 5.46
CA TYR A 102 8.88 13.91 6.18
C TYR A 102 9.36 13.77 7.63
N LEU A 103 9.02 12.65 8.28
CA LEU A 103 9.42 12.34 9.66
C LEU A 103 10.92 12.06 9.80
N GLU A 104 11.58 11.53 8.76
CA GLU A 104 13.05 11.42 8.69
C GLU A 104 13.74 12.81 8.68
N GLY A 105 13.04 13.87 8.29
CA GLY A 105 13.62 15.21 8.12
C GLY A 105 14.31 15.42 6.76
N SER A 106 14.20 14.46 5.85
CA SER A 106 14.67 14.54 4.45
C SER A 106 13.72 15.34 3.53
N GLY A 107 12.53 15.70 4.02
CA GLY A 107 11.57 16.53 3.29
C GLY A 107 12.06 17.97 3.14
N LYS A 108 12.71 18.30 2.02
CA LYS A 108 12.85 19.70 1.60
C LYS A 108 11.45 20.26 1.33
N LEU A 109 11.08 21.30 2.10
CA LEU A 109 9.94 22.20 1.85
C LEU A 109 10.02 22.79 0.44
#